data_AF-A0A0G0Q4S7-F1
#
_entry.id   AF-A0A0G0Q4S7-F1
#
_cell.length_a   1.000
_cell.length_b   1.000
_cell.length_c   1.000
_cell.angle_alpha   90.00
_cell.angle_beta   90.00
_cell.angle_gamma   90.00
#
_symmetry.space_group_name_H-M   'P 1'
#
loop_
_entity.id
_entity.type
_entity.pdbx_description
1 polymer ?
#
loop_
_entity_poly.entity_id
_entity_poly.type
_entity_poly.pdbx_seq_one_letter_code
_entity_poly.pdbx_strand_id
1 'polypeptide(L)'
;SGNFKEIIDNVFFRLFGRLITNYPQPEQVSVSTDTIAAIGFYLTLLLGISSSLFVVYKFIETRSSKFLLISLWLILGVLFFGLYKKPIYDYYLGFMFPLPFLLTGALFSSLFNKNIFWKAIAIASFTFLFYINLTNGPLKYPPNAQYEQVKMISEFILKKTEGKPFNFALITGGNSDHAYRYIFETEGYHPITIQNPQIDPERRSVTDQLLVICEENPCQPLGHSLWEVAGFGRAEIAGEWQVSVLKVYKLVHYKGG
;
A
#
# COMPACT_ATOMS: atom_id res chain seq x y z
N SER A 1 14.46 10.32 -8.51
CA SER A 1 14.20 11.62 -7.86
C SER A 1 13.40 12.46 -8.85
N GLY A 2 12.09 12.59 -8.67
CA GLY A 2 11.24 13.35 -9.59
C GLY A 2 11.50 14.85 -9.51
N ASN A 3 11.28 15.57 -10.61
CA ASN A 3 11.32 17.03 -10.64
C ASN A 3 10.14 17.59 -9.83
N PHE A 4 10.30 18.76 -9.20
CA PHE A 4 9.26 19.45 -8.41
C PHE A 4 7.92 19.52 -9.16
N LYS A 5 7.96 19.85 -10.46
CA LYS A 5 6.78 19.91 -11.33
C LYS A 5 6.11 18.54 -11.51
N GLU A 6 6.90 17.50 -11.75
CA GLU A 6 6.38 16.13 -11.93
C GLU A 6 5.67 15.65 -10.66
N ILE A 7 6.21 16.00 -9.49
CA ILE A 7 5.61 15.67 -8.20
C ILE A 7 4.28 16.39 -8.01
N ILE A 8 4.23 17.68 -8.32
CA ILE A 8 2.99 18.48 -8.28
C ILE A 8 1.92 17.89 -9.20
N ASP A 9 2.28 17.62 -10.45
CA ASP A 9 1.37 17.07 -11.45
C ASP A 9 0.85 15.69 -10.99
N ASN A 10 1.74 14.86 -10.43
CA ASN A 10 1.38 13.55 -9.90
C ASN A 10 0.43 13.65 -8.69
N VAL A 11 0.71 14.54 -7.73
CA VAL A 11 -0.12 14.74 -6.54
C VAL A 11 -1.50 15.28 -6.93
N PHE A 12 -1.53 16.31 -7.78
CA PHE A 12 -2.77 16.87 -8.29
C PHE A 12 -3.61 15.80 -9.01
N PHE A 13 -2.97 15.01 -9.88
CA PHE A 13 -3.66 13.93 -10.55
C PHE A 13 -4.16 12.87 -9.57
N ARG A 14 -3.37 12.44 -8.58
CA ARG A 14 -3.79 11.46 -7.57
C ARG A 14 -5.03 11.92 -6.81
N LEU A 15 -5.11 13.19 -6.44
CA LEU A 15 -6.26 13.76 -5.73
C LEU A 15 -7.58 13.57 -6.49
N PHE A 16 -7.62 13.84 -7.79
CA PHE A 16 -8.84 13.69 -8.58
C PHE A 16 -8.99 12.27 -9.16
N GLY A 17 -7.91 11.72 -9.69
CA GLY A 17 -7.86 10.41 -10.32
C GLY A 17 -8.24 9.28 -9.37
N ARG A 18 -7.62 9.21 -8.19
CA ARG A 18 -7.90 8.13 -7.23
C ARG A 18 -9.28 8.26 -6.60
N LEU A 19 -9.64 9.48 -6.21
CA LEU A 19 -10.78 9.70 -5.32
C LEU A 19 -12.08 10.00 -6.04
N ILE A 20 -12.03 10.63 -7.22
CA ILE A 20 -13.22 11.05 -7.95
C ILE A 20 -13.52 10.11 -9.11
N THR A 21 -12.52 9.82 -9.95
CA THR A 21 -12.74 9.04 -11.18
C THR A 21 -12.32 7.58 -11.06
N ASN A 22 -11.77 7.17 -9.92
CA ASN A 22 -11.23 5.83 -9.67
C ASN A 22 -10.30 5.35 -10.80
N TYR A 23 -9.46 6.27 -11.28
CA TYR A 23 -8.48 6.02 -12.32
C TYR A 23 -7.33 5.15 -11.78
N PRO A 24 -6.86 4.13 -12.53
CA PRO A 24 -5.81 3.21 -12.09
C PRO A 24 -4.45 3.89 -11.84
N GLN A 25 -3.52 3.20 -11.19
CA GLN A 25 -2.18 3.75 -10.92
C GLN A 25 -1.48 4.07 -12.24
N PRO A 26 -0.87 5.27 -12.40
CA PRO A 26 -0.06 5.57 -13.58
C PRO A 26 1.02 4.51 -13.84
N GLU A 27 1.47 3.84 -12.78
CA GLU A 27 2.43 2.74 -12.83
C GLU A 27 1.82 1.43 -13.37
N GLN A 28 0.49 1.28 -13.33
CA GLN A 28 -0.25 0.09 -13.76
C GLN A 28 -0.78 0.20 -15.19
N VAL A 29 -0.88 1.40 -15.76
CA VAL A 29 -1.49 1.62 -17.08
C VAL A 29 -0.69 2.60 -17.91
N SER A 30 -0.25 2.13 -19.09
CA SER A 30 0.41 2.95 -20.08
C SER A 30 -0.62 3.81 -20.84
N VAL A 31 -0.73 5.08 -20.44
CA VAL A 31 -1.60 6.08 -21.08
C VAL A 31 -1.32 6.22 -22.59
N SER A 32 -0.10 5.93 -23.04
CA SER A 32 0.31 6.04 -24.44
C SER A 32 -0.18 4.89 -25.33
N THR A 33 -0.64 3.78 -24.75
CA THR A 33 -1.02 2.57 -25.51
C THR A 33 -2.49 2.21 -25.39
N ASP A 34 -3.15 2.56 -24.29
CA ASP A 34 -4.58 2.30 -24.08
C ASP A 34 -5.42 3.59 -24.29
N THR A 35 -6.26 3.59 -25.32
CA THR A 35 -7.13 4.73 -25.66
C THR A 35 -8.18 5.02 -24.59
N ILE A 36 -8.74 3.99 -23.95
CA ILE A 36 -9.77 4.18 -22.90
C ILE A 36 -9.12 4.79 -21.66
N ALA A 37 -7.94 4.28 -21.29
CA ALA A 37 -7.14 4.87 -20.23
C ALA A 37 -6.77 6.33 -20.53
N ALA A 38 -6.34 6.63 -21.75
CA ALA A 38 -6.04 8.00 -22.15
C ALA A 38 -7.24 8.94 -22.00
N ILE A 39 -8.43 8.52 -22.47
CA ILE A 39 -9.67 9.29 -22.30
C ILE A 39 -9.96 9.52 -20.82
N GLY A 40 -9.91 8.48 -19.99
CA GLY A 40 -10.14 8.60 -18.55
C GLY A 40 -9.15 9.56 -17.85
N PHE A 41 -7.88 9.51 -18.26
CA PHE A 41 -6.83 10.40 -17.77
C PHE A 41 -7.15 11.87 -18.08
N TYR A 42 -7.44 12.19 -19.35
CA TYR A 42 -7.75 13.57 -19.75
C TYR A 42 -9.07 14.08 -19.19
N LEU A 43 -10.11 13.23 -19.07
CA LEU A 43 -11.36 13.59 -18.40
C LEU A 43 -11.14 13.91 -16.91
N THR A 44 -10.28 13.15 -16.24
CA THR A 44 -9.89 13.42 -14.84
C THR A 44 -9.19 14.76 -14.71
N LEU A 45 -8.21 15.05 -15.59
CA LEU A 45 -7.51 16.34 -15.59
C LEU A 45 -8.48 17.50 -15.87
N LEU A 46 -9.36 17.34 -16.86
CA LEU A 46 -10.36 18.34 -17.20
C LEU A 46 -11.28 18.64 -16.02
N LEU A 47 -11.78 17.61 -15.34
CA LEU A 47 -12.62 17.76 -14.15
C LEU A 47 -11.87 18.44 -13.00
N GLY A 48 -10.64 18.01 -12.73
CA GLY A 48 -9.81 18.57 -11.67
C GLY A 48 -9.48 20.05 -11.89
N ILE A 49 -9.03 20.39 -13.10
CA ILE A 49 -8.68 21.76 -13.48
C ILE A 49 -9.93 22.64 -13.47
N SER A 50 -11.04 22.21 -14.09
CA SER A 50 -12.28 23.01 -14.12
C SER A 50 -12.86 23.24 -12.73
N SER A 51 -12.83 22.24 -11.85
CA SER A 51 -13.31 22.37 -10.46
C SER A 51 -12.42 23.31 -9.65
N SER A 52 -11.10 23.22 -9.83
CA SER A 52 -10.12 24.09 -9.15
C SER A 52 -10.25 25.55 -9.60
N LEU A 53 -10.29 25.78 -10.92
CA LEU A 53 -10.47 27.11 -11.51
C LEU A 53 -11.81 27.73 -11.11
N PHE A 54 -12.88 26.94 -11.02
CA PHE A 54 -14.19 27.42 -10.60
C PHE A 54 -14.17 28.00 -9.19
N VAL A 55 -13.52 27.33 -8.24
CA VAL A 55 -13.42 27.83 -6.85
C VAL A 55 -12.56 29.10 -6.76
N VAL A 56 -11.47 29.18 -7.53
CA VAL A 56 -10.65 30.39 -7.62
C VAL A 56 -11.44 31.55 -8.23
N TYR A 57 -12.18 31.30 -9.31
CA TYR A 57 -13.07 32.29 -9.92
C TYR A 57 -14.13 32.79 -8.93
N LYS A 58 -14.78 31.86 -8.21
CA LYS A 58 -15.78 32.23 -7.19
C LYS A 58 -15.17 33.04 -6.04
N PHE A 59 -13.93 32.76 -5.64
CA PHE A 59 -13.22 33.62 -4.71
C PHE A 59 -13.01 35.04 -5.26
N ILE A 60 -12.55 35.17 -6.51
CA ILE A 60 -12.31 36.49 -7.14
C ILE A 60 -13.62 37.29 -7.24
N GLU A 61 -14.71 36.63 -7.64
CA GLU A 61 -16.04 37.22 -7.82
C GLU A 61 -16.67 37.66 -6.48
N THR A 62 -16.66 36.77 -5.47
CA THR A 62 -17.42 36.98 -4.22
C THR A 62 -16.59 37.53 -3.07
N ARG A 63 -15.25 37.44 -3.17
CA ARG A 63 -14.29 37.69 -2.08
C ARG A 63 -14.60 36.92 -0.79
N SER A 64 -15.28 35.78 -0.88
CA SER A 64 -15.65 34.97 0.28
C SER A 64 -14.45 34.23 0.88
N SER A 65 -14.29 34.32 2.20
CA SER A 65 -13.26 33.59 2.95
C SER A 65 -13.38 32.07 2.81
N LYS A 66 -14.58 31.54 2.53
CA LYS A 66 -14.79 30.10 2.31
C LYS A 66 -14.04 29.60 1.08
N PHE A 67 -14.18 30.30 -0.04
CA PHE A 67 -13.48 29.95 -1.28
C PHE A 67 -11.98 30.26 -1.21
N LEU A 68 -11.58 31.29 -0.44
CA LEU A 68 -10.18 31.55 -0.15
C LEU A 68 -9.54 30.37 0.58
N LEU A 69 -10.16 29.89 1.66
CA LEU A 69 -9.63 28.78 2.47
C LEU A 69 -9.49 27.51 1.64
N ILE A 70 -10.50 27.15 0.85
CA ILE A 70 -10.45 25.97 -0.03
C ILE A 70 -9.36 26.12 -1.10
N SER A 71 -9.20 27.32 -1.68
CA SER A 71 -8.15 27.59 -2.67
C SER A 71 -6.75 27.50 -2.05
N LEU A 72 -6.55 28.07 -0.86
CA LEU A 72 -5.29 27.98 -0.13
C LEU A 72 -4.98 26.54 0.28
N TRP A 73 -5.98 25.78 0.72
CA TRP A 73 -5.81 24.36 1.06
C TRP A 73 -5.33 23.55 -0.15
N LEU A 74 -5.91 23.78 -1.33
CA LEU A 74 -5.46 23.17 -2.58
C LEU A 74 -4.03 23.57 -2.92
N ILE A 75 -3.77 24.87 -3.01
CA ILE A 75 -2.50 25.41 -3.49
C ILE A 75 -1.37 25.00 -2.54
N LEU A 76 -1.52 25.24 -1.24
CA LEU A 76 -0.49 24.91 -0.25
C LEU A 76 -0.32 23.39 -0.14
N GLY A 77 -1.41 22.63 -0.11
CA GLY A 77 -1.35 21.18 -0.04
C GLY A 77 -0.53 20.58 -1.19
N VAL A 78 -0.86 20.95 -2.44
CA VAL A 78 -0.14 20.44 -3.62
C VAL A 78 1.29 20.98 -3.70
N LEU A 79 1.52 22.28 -3.45
CA LEU A 79 2.87 22.88 -3.54
C LEU A 79 3.84 22.30 -2.52
N PHE A 80 3.40 22.08 -1.27
CA PHE A 80 4.27 21.53 -0.24
C PHE A 80 4.69 20.09 -0.53
N PHE A 81 3.84 19.28 -1.20
CA PHE A 81 4.27 17.96 -1.67
C PHE A 81 5.34 18.03 -2.75
N GLY A 82 5.42 19.10 -3.55
CA GLY A 82 6.51 19.29 -4.52
C GLY A 82 7.90 19.29 -3.89
N LEU A 83 8.02 19.64 -2.61
CA LEU A 83 9.28 19.61 -1.85
C LEU A 83 9.66 18.20 -1.38
N TYR A 84 8.72 17.26 -1.37
CA TYR A 84 8.92 15.89 -0.89
C TYR A 84 9.81 15.08 -1.84
N LYS A 85 10.78 14.34 -1.30
CA LYS A 85 11.82 13.63 -2.10
C LYS A 85 11.66 12.11 -2.15
N LYS A 86 10.76 11.54 -1.34
CA LYS A 86 10.48 10.10 -1.31
C LYS A 86 9.26 9.77 -2.18
N PRO A 87 9.00 8.48 -2.49
CA PRO A 87 7.76 8.07 -3.15
C PRO A 87 6.54 8.54 -2.37
N ILE A 88 5.54 9.07 -3.08
CA ILE A 88 4.29 9.56 -2.48
C ILE A 88 3.26 8.45 -2.55
N TYR A 89 2.77 8.04 -1.38
CA TYR A 89 1.69 7.06 -1.26
C TYR A 89 0.35 7.77 -0.99
N ASP A 90 -0.75 7.17 -1.44
CA ASP A 90 -2.08 7.78 -1.39
C ASP A 90 -2.51 8.13 0.05
N TYR A 91 -2.08 7.35 1.04
CA TYR A 91 -2.40 7.62 2.45
C TYR A 91 -1.73 8.88 3.01
N TYR A 92 -0.65 9.40 2.40
CA TYR A 92 -0.08 10.70 2.76
C TYR A 92 -1.01 11.86 2.41
N LEU A 93 -1.88 11.67 1.41
CA LEU A 93 -2.84 12.66 0.96
C LEU A 93 -4.13 12.65 1.78
N GLY A 94 -4.22 11.87 2.87
CA GLY A 94 -5.44 11.72 3.66
C GLY A 94 -6.06 13.04 4.14
N PHE A 95 -5.23 14.01 4.53
CA PHE A 95 -5.71 15.34 4.90
C PHE A 95 -6.28 16.13 3.71
N MET A 96 -5.93 15.79 2.46
CA MET A 96 -6.45 16.42 1.25
C MET A 96 -7.65 15.68 0.67
N PHE A 97 -8.01 14.50 1.18
CA PHE A 97 -9.08 13.69 0.61
C PHE A 97 -10.44 14.40 0.49
N PRO A 98 -10.89 15.24 1.46
CA PRO A 98 -12.16 15.95 1.32
C PRO A 98 -12.17 16.95 0.16
N LEU A 99 -11.00 17.46 -0.22
CA LEU A 99 -10.86 18.62 -1.09
C LEU A 99 -11.36 18.37 -2.52
N PRO A 100 -10.97 17.28 -3.23
CA PRO A 100 -11.53 16.95 -4.54
C PRO A 100 -13.06 16.85 -4.57
N PHE A 101 -13.67 16.30 -3.52
CA PHE A 101 -15.13 16.20 -3.41
C PHE A 101 -15.78 17.57 -3.22
N LEU A 102 -15.19 18.45 -2.41
CA LEU A 102 -15.68 19.81 -2.23
C LEU A 102 -15.58 20.64 -3.52
N LEU A 103 -14.45 20.53 -4.22
CA LEU A 103 -14.22 21.25 -5.48
C LEU A 103 -15.20 20.79 -6.58
N THR A 104 -15.32 19.47 -6.77
CA THR A 104 -16.22 18.88 -7.78
C THR A 104 -17.69 19.11 -7.44
N GLY A 105 -18.07 18.96 -6.16
CA GLY A 105 -19.42 19.24 -5.68
C GLY A 105 -19.82 20.72 -5.85
N ALA A 106 -18.89 21.66 -5.58
CA ALA A 106 -19.14 23.09 -5.80
C ALA A 106 -19.38 23.40 -7.29
N LEU A 107 -18.58 22.81 -8.18
CA LEU A 107 -18.76 22.94 -9.63
C LEU A 107 -20.12 22.39 -10.07
N PHE A 108 -20.45 21.16 -9.69
CA PHE A 108 -21.72 20.51 -10.08
C PHE A 108 -22.93 21.24 -9.52
N SER A 109 -22.88 21.70 -8.28
CA SER A 109 -23.94 22.52 -7.67
C SER A 109 -24.17 23.81 -8.46
N SER A 110 -23.09 24.47 -8.90
CA SER A 110 -23.23 25.66 -9.74
C SER A 110 -23.79 25.36 -11.12
N LEU A 111 -23.44 24.23 -11.74
CA LEU A 111 -23.97 23.85 -13.05
C LEU A 111 -25.45 23.46 -12.97
N PHE A 112 -25.85 22.77 -11.89
CA PHE A 112 -27.22 22.34 -11.65
C PHE A 112 -28.22 23.50 -11.55
N ASN A 113 -27.77 24.64 -11.01
CA ASN A 113 -28.59 25.83 -10.81
C ASN A 113 -28.61 26.80 -12.01
N LYS A 114 -28.01 26.42 -13.16
CA LYS A 114 -28.08 27.21 -14.41
C LYS A 114 -29.33 26.82 -15.22
N ASN A 115 -29.19 26.67 -16.54
CA ASN A 115 -30.27 26.26 -17.43
C ASN A 115 -30.39 24.73 -17.51
N ILE A 116 -31.44 24.25 -18.19
CA ILE A 116 -31.71 22.81 -18.33
C ILE A 116 -30.54 22.03 -18.95
N PHE A 117 -29.80 22.66 -19.87
CA PHE A 117 -28.65 22.04 -20.52
C PHE A 117 -27.51 21.76 -19.53
N TRP A 118 -27.07 22.76 -18.75
CA TRP A 118 -26.04 22.58 -17.73
C TRP A 118 -26.47 21.65 -16.59
N LYS A 119 -27.76 21.70 -16.24
CA LYS A 119 -28.35 20.78 -15.27
C LYS A 119 -28.28 19.33 -15.74
N ALA A 120 -28.62 19.07 -17.00
CA ALA A 120 -28.53 17.74 -17.59
C ALA A 120 -27.08 17.24 -17.61
N ILE A 121 -26.11 18.09 -17.97
CA ILE A 121 -24.68 17.75 -17.90
C ILE A 121 -24.26 17.38 -16.47
N ALA A 122 -24.62 18.20 -15.48
CA ALA A 122 -24.25 17.94 -14.08
C ALA A 122 -24.81 16.59 -13.59
N ILE A 123 -26.08 16.30 -13.88
CA ILE A 123 -26.71 15.02 -13.51
C ILE A 123 -26.05 13.85 -14.23
N ALA A 124 -25.79 13.98 -15.54
CA ALA A 124 -25.14 12.93 -16.32
C ALA A 124 -23.72 12.63 -15.82
N SER A 125 -22.91 13.67 -15.59
CA SER A 125 -21.56 13.55 -15.03
C SER A 125 -21.57 12.95 -13.62
N PHE A 126 -22.46 13.40 -12.74
CA PHE A 126 -22.58 12.83 -11.40
C PHE A 126 -22.99 11.35 -11.44
N THR A 127 -23.99 11.01 -12.26
CA THR A 127 -24.47 9.62 -12.41
C THR A 127 -23.36 8.71 -12.96
N PHE A 128 -22.60 9.21 -13.94
CA PHE A 128 -21.44 8.50 -14.49
C PHE A 128 -20.35 8.26 -13.42
N LEU A 129 -19.97 9.29 -12.65
CA LEU A 129 -18.99 9.15 -11.58
C LEU A 129 -19.47 8.19 -10.49
N PHE A 130 -20.75 8.27 -10.11
CA PHE A 130 -21.35 7.37 -9.15
C PHE A 130 -21.28 5.91 -9.63
N TYR A 131 -21.64 5.65 -10.89
CA TYR A 131 -21.54 4.32 -11.50
C TYR A 131 -20.10 3.78 -11.47
N ILE A 132 -19.11 4.57 -11.92
CA ILE A 132 -17.70 4.15 -11.95
C ILE A 132 -17.18 3.81 -10.55
N ASN A 133 -17.50 4.63 -9.54
CA ASN A 133 -17.06 4.36 -8.17
C ASN A 133 -17.73 3.12 -7.57
N LEU A 134 -18.98 2.83 -7.97
CA LEU A 134 -19.68 1.62 -7.53
C LEU A 134 -19.08 0.36 -8.18
N THR A 135 -18.74 0.41 -9.47
CA THR A 135 -18.21 -0.76 -10.20
C THR A 135 -16.75 -1.06 -9.94
N ASN A 136 -15.94 -0.04 -9.64
CA ASN A 136 -14.49 -0.18 -9.44
C ASN A 136 -14.09 -0.05 -7.96
N GLY A 137 -15.05 0.04 -7.05
CA GLY A 137 -14.81 0.17 -5.62
C GLY A 137 -14.33 -1.13 -4.96
N PRO A 138 -13.81 -1.04 -3.71
CA PRO A 138 -13.34 -2.20 -2.95
C PRO A 138 -14.45 -3.20 -2.61
N LEU A 139 -15.72 -2.81 -2.77
CA LEU A 139 -16.88 -3.68 -2.56
C LEU A 139 -16.99 -4.81 -3.59
N LYS A 140 -16.29 -4.71 -4.73
CA LYS A 140 -16.35 -5.73 -5.79
C LYS A 140 -15.56 -7.00 -5.47
N TYR A 141 -14.49 -6.90 -4.70
CA TYR A 141 -13.56 -8.00 -4.50
C TYR A 141 -13.43 -8.38 -3.02
N PRO A 142 -13.20 -9.68 -2.77
CA PRO A 142 -12.53 -10.21 -1.61
C PRO A 142 -11.62 -9.26 -0.86
N PRO A 143 -11.71 -8.94 0.43
CA PRO A 143 -10.48 -8.51 1.11
C PRO A 143 -9.44 -9.65 0.94
N ASN A 144 -8.18 -9.30 0.74
CA ASN A 144 -7.09 -10.26 0.51
C ASN A 144 -6.77 -11.18 1.71
N ALA A 145 -7.54 -11.07 2.80
CA ALA A 145 -7.47 -11.87 4.02
C ALA A 145 -6.04 -12.03 4.57
N GLN A 146 -5.21 -10.99 4.45
CA GLN A 146 -3.80 -11.01 4.88
C GLN A 146 -3.63 -11.48 6.33
N TYR A 147 -4.49 -11.02 7.23
CA TYR A 147 -4.47 -11.46 8.62
C TYR A 147 -4.69 -12.98 8.75
N GLU A 148 -5.73 -13.52 8.11
CA GLU A 148 -6.03 -14.95 8.15
C GLU A 148 -4.92 -15.80 7.50
N GLN A 149 -4.28 -15.28 6.45
CA GLN A 149 -3.14 -15.95 5.83
C GLN A 149 -1.95 -16.02 6.79
N VAL A 150 -1.58 -14.90 7.42
CA VAL A 150 -0.49 -14.86 8.41
C VAL A 150 -0.82 -15.78 9.58
N LYS A 151 -2.05 -15.75 10.09
CA LYS A 151 -2.50 -16.61 11.18
C LYS A 151 -2.37 -18.10 10.81
N MET A 152 -2.90 -18.51 9.66
CA MET A 152 -2.82 -19.89 9.18
C MET A 152 -1.37 -20.38 8.98
N ILE A 153 -0.50 -19.52 8.44
CA ILE A 153 0.92 -19.85 8.28
C ILE A 153 1.61 -19.95 9.64
N SER A 154 1.33 -19.04 10.56
CA SER A 154 1.88 -19.08 11.92
C SER A 154 1.46 -20.34 12.67
N GLU A 155 0.17 -20.69 12.67
CA GLU A 155 -0.35 -21.92 13.27
C GLU A 155 0.31 -23.17 12.67
N PHE A 156 0.51 -23.18 11.34
CA PHE A 156 1.23 -24.25 10.66
C PHE A 156 2.67 -24.38 11.19
N ILE A 157 3.40 -23.26 11.32
CA ILE A 157 4.77 -23.24 11.83
C ILE A 157 4.83 -23.77 13.25
N LEU A 158 3.96 -23.27 14.14
CA LEU A 158 3.89 -23.73 15.53
C LEU A 158 3.65 -25.23 15.63
N LYS A 159 2.82 -25.80 14.75
CA LYS A 159 2.63 -27.25 14.68
C LYS A 159 3.92 -28.00 14.27
N LYS A 160 4.77 -27.40 13.43
CA LYS A 160 6.05 -27.99 12.98
C LYS A 160 7.18 -27.86 13.98
N THR A 161 7.05 -27.02 15.00
CA THR A 161 8.04 -26.93 16.10
C THR A 161 7.96 -28.12 17.04
N GLU A 162 6.83 -28.86 17.03
CA GLU A 162 6.53 -29.97 17.96
C GLU A 162 6.61 -29.52 19.44
N GLY A 163 6.32 -28.24 19.70
CA GLY A 163 6.38 -27.66 21.05
C GLY A 163 7.80 -27.45 21.59
N LYS A 164 8.84 -27.70 20.79
CA LYS A 164 10.23 -27.46 21.17
C LYS A 164 10.62 -26.00 20.92
N PRO A 165 11.58 -25.44 21.68
CA PRO A 165 12.17 -24.14 21.38
C PRO A 165 12.67 -24.06 19.93
N PHE A 166 12.54 -22.90 19.31
CA PHE A 166 12.92 -22.69 17.92
C PHE A 166 13.43 -21.28 17.68
N ASN A 167 14.30 -21.13 16.69
CA ASN A 167 14.59 -19.85 16.06
C ASN A 167 13.66 -19.65 14.87
N PHE A 168 13.44 -18.40 14.47
CA PHE A 168 12.54 -18.04 13.39
C PHE A 168 13.19 -17.02 12.45
N ALA A 169 12.99 -17.19 11.15
CA ALA A 169 13.46 -16.26 10.12
C ALA A 169 12.40 -16.05 9.03
N LEU A 170 12.38 -14.84 8.47
CA LEU A 170 11.60 -14.50 7.28
C LEU A 170 12.54 -14.02 6.18
N ILE A 171 12.62 -14.77 5.08
CA ILE A 171 13.31 -14.35 3.86
C ILE A 171 12.27 -13.69 2.94
N THR A 172 12.40 -12.38 2.76
CA THR A 172 11.44 -11.53 2.02
C THR A 172 12.15 -10.32 1.43
N GLY A 173 11.55 -9.74 0.38
CA GLY A 173 12.08 -8.57 -0.31
C GLY A 173 11.74 -7.23 0.34
N GLY A 174 10.95 -7.25 1.42
CA GLY A 174 10.60 -6.03 2.14
C GLY A 174 9.52 -6.14 3.22
N ASN A 175 8.92 -7.32 3.43
CA ASN A 175 7.99 -7.50 4.54
C ASN A 175 8.72 -7.63 5.88
N SER A 176 7.97 -7.43 6.96
CA SER A 176 8.48 -7.59 8.33
C SER A 176 8.00 -8.90 8.93
N ASP A 177 8.88 -9.54 9.70
CA ASP A 177 8.59 -10.77 10.42
C ASP A 177 7.69 -10.56 11.67
N HIS A 178 7.42 -9.30 12.04
CA HIS A 178 6.63 -8.92 13.21
C HIS A 178 5.20 -9.48 13.17
N ALA A 179 4.59 -9.57 11.99
CA ALA A 179 3.23 -10.10 11.86
C ALA A 179 3.15 -11.57 12.32
N TYR A 180 4.13 -12.40 11.94
CA TYR A 180 4.20 -13.80 12.37
C TYR A 180 4.52 -13.91 13.86
N ARG A 181 5.50 -13.12 14.34
CA ARG A 181 5.90 -13.10 15.76
C ARG A 181 4.75 -12.70 16.68
N TYR A 182 3.94 -11.72 16.27
CA TYR A 182 2.74 -11.33 17.00
C TYR A 182 1.79 -12.51 17.19
N ILE A 183 1.51 -13.28 16.11
CA ILE A 183 0.66 -14.47 16.23
C ILE A 183 1.28 -15.53 17.14
N PHE A 184 2.60 -15.78 17.04
CA PHE A 184 3.27 -16.71 17.94
C PHE A 184 3.09 -16.32 19.40
N GLU A 185 3.27 -15.02 19.71
CA GLU A 185 3.12 -14.48 21.06
C GLU A 185 1.69 -14.60 21.56
N THR A 186 0.68 -14.33 20.73
CA THR A 186 -0.73 -14.51 21.12
C THR A 186 -1.10 -15.97 21.40
N GLU A 187 -0.39 -16.91 20.78
CA GLU A 187 -0.53 -18.35 21.01
C GLU A 187 0.39 -18.86 22.16
N GLY A 188 1.12 -17.97 22.85
CA GLY A 188 1.98 -18.32 23.99
C GLY A 188 3.34 -18.90 23.60
N TYR A 189 3.78 -18.73 22.35
CA TYR A 189 5.06 -19.19 21.85
C TYR A 189 5.99 -18.01 21.55
N HIS A 190 7.22 -18.06 22.06
CA HIS A 190 8.23 -17.04 21.79
C HIS A 190 9.42 -17.67 21.07
N PRO A 191 9.61 -17.40 19.77
CA PRO A 191 10.84 -17.81 19.08
C PRO A 191 12.05 -17.19 19.78
N ILE A 192 13.08 -18.00 20.01
CA ILE A 192 14.30 -17.51 20.65
C ILE A 192 15.07 -16.67 19.64
N THR A 193 15.42 -15.44 20.01
CA THR A 193 16.24 -14.56 19.18
C THR A 193 17.71 -14.94 19.33
N ILE A 194 18.37 -15.22 18.20
CA ILE A 194 19.80 -15.51 18.16
C ILE A 194 20.57 -14.25 18.54
N GLN A 195 21.30 -14.34 19.64
CA GLN A 195 22.11 -13.25 20.18
C GLN A 195 23.48 -13.20 19.51
N ASN A 196 24.09 -12.01 19.55
CA ASN A 196 25.45 -11.82 19.08
C ASN A 196 26.41 -12.71 19.90
N PRO A 197 27.41 -13.38 19.30
CA PRO A 197 28.41 -14.17 20.02
C PRO A 197 29.16 -13.42 21.14
N GLN A 198 29.21 -12.09 21.12
CA GLN A 198 29.76 -11.31 22.23
C GLN A 198 28.88 -11.36 23.49
N ILE A 199 27.57 -11.45 23.31
CA ILE A 199 26.55 -11.51 24.38
C ILE A 199 26.27 -12.97 24.76
N ASP A 200 26.28 -13.87 23.78
CA ASP A 200 26.05 -15.30 23.93
C ASP A 200 27.22 -16.11 23.34
N PRO A 201 28.39 -16.11 24.01
CA PRO A 201 29.59 -16.80 23.52
C PRO A 201 29.41 -18.31 23.46
N GLU A 202 28.55 -18.85 24.32
CA GLU A 202 28.20 -20.28 24.35
C GLU A 202 27.06 -20.65 23.39
N ARG A 203 26.51 -19.67 22.65
CA ARG A 203 25.52 -19.88 21.60
C ARG A 203 24.23 -20.55 22.09
N ARG A 204 23.85 -20.34 23.36
CA ARG A 204 22.64 -20.89 24.00
C ARG A 204 21.33 -20.41 23.36
N SER A 205 21.36 -19.27 22.68
CA SER A 205 20.24 -18.71 21.93
C SER A 205 20.01 -19.40 20.58
N VAL A 206 20.95 -20.24 20.13
CA VAL A 206 20.81 -21.05 18.92
C VAL A 206 20.19 -22.38 19.31
N THR A 207 18.95 -22.56 18.88
CA THR A 207 18.15 -23.77 19.17
C THR A 207 18.49 -24.90 18.22
N ASP A 208 17.88 -26.07 18.41
CA ASP A 208 18.08 -27.23 17.54
C ASP A 208 17.34 -27.12 16.19
N GLN A 209 16.43 -26.17 16.05
CA GLN A 209 15.61 -26.00 14.85
C GLN A 209 15.39 -24.52 14.51
N LEU A 210 15.50 -24.21 13.22
CA LEU A 210 15.16 -22.91 12.66
C LEU A 210 14.01 -23.08 11.68
N LEU A 211 12.92 -22.36 11.91
CA LEU A 211 11.77 -22.31 11.00
C LEU A 211 11.93 -21.07 10.12
N VAL A 212 11.94 -21.25 8.81
CA VAL A 212 12.17 -20.18 7.83
C VAL A 212 10.94 -20.06 6.94
N ILE A 213 10.36 -18.87 6.84
CA ILE A 213 9.37 -18.53 5.82
C ILE A 213 10.11 -17.90 4.65
N CYS A 214 9.81 -18.37 3.44
CA CYS A 214 10.29 -17.81 2.19
C CYS A 214 9.14 -17.16 1.43
N GLU A 215 9.22 -15.84 1.27
CA GLU A 215 8.30 -15.04 0.46
C GLU A 215 8.81 -14.78 -0.96
N GLU A 216 10.09 -15.02 -1.20
CA GLU A 216 10.72 -14.85 -2.51
C GLU A 216 10.80 -16.17 -3.28
N ASN A 217 10.80 -16.10 -4.61
CA ASN A 217 11.01 -17.25 -5.48
C ASN A 217 11.98 -16.85 -6.60
N PRO A 218 13.15 -17.53 -6.74
CA PRO A 218 13.64 -18.66 -5.95
C PRO A 218 14.12 -18.26 -4.55
N CYS A 219 13.76 -19.04 -3.52
CA CYS A 219 14.32 -18.91 -2.18
C CYS A 219 15.42 -19.94 -1.93
N GLN A 220 16.52 -19.52 -1.32
CA GLN A 220 17.61 -20.40 -0.90
C GLN A 220 17.91 -20.16 0.58
N PRO A 221 17.27 -20.90 1.50
CA PRO A 221 17.47 -20.68 2.94
C PRO A 221 18.83 -21.20 3.41
N LEU A 222 19.45 -22.17 2.73
CA LEU A 222 20.80 -22.63 3.07
C LEU A 222 21.85 -21.61 2.60
N GLY A 223 22.65 -21.09 3.53
CA GLY A 223 23.69 -20.10 3.23
C GLY A 223 23.18 -18.67 3.01
N HIS A 224 21.91 -18.39 3.33
CA HIS A 224 21.35 -17.05 3.23
C HIS A 224 22.06 -16.07 4.19
N SER A 225 22.29 -14.83 3.74
CA SER A 225 23.03 -13.82 4.50
C SER A 225 22.23 -13.16 5.64
N LEU A 226 20.92 -13.44 5.71
CA LEU A 226 20.04 -12.94 6.77
C LEU A 226 20.56 -13.39 8.15
N TRP A 227 20.56 -12.47 9.11
CA TRP A 227 21.15 -12.67 10.44
C TRP A 227 20.66 -13.93 11.14
N GLU A 228 19.35 -14.19 11.13
CA GLU A 228 18.75 -15.34 11.78
C GLU A 228 19.19 -16.67 11.14
N VAL A 229 19.46 -16.67 9.84
CA VAL A 229 19.87 -17.85 9.09
C VAL A 229 21.38 -18.07 9.20
N ALA A 230 22.18 -17.05 8.88
CA ALA A 230 23.64 -17.10 9.01
C ALA A 230 24.06 -17.33 10.47
N GLY A 231 23.34 -16.69 11.39
CA GLY A 231 23.50 -16.83 12.83
C GLY A 231 22.99 -18.15 13.37
N PHE A 232 22.21 -18.95 12.65
CA PHE A 232 21.91 -20.34 13.04
C PHE A 232 23.09 -21.26 12.73
N GLY A 233 23.82 -20.96 11.65
CA GLY A 233 25.03 -21.67 11.25
C GLY A 233 24.78 -22.74 10.21
N ARG A 234 25.70 -23.70 10.08
CA ARG A 234 25.62 -24.75 9.05
C ARG A 234 24.45 -25.69 9.35
N ALA A 235 23.49 -25.72 8.44
CA ALA A 235 22.26 -26.49 8.59
C ALA A 235 21.96 -27.37 7.37
N GLU A 236 21.01 -28.26 7.55
CA GLU A 236 20.37 -29.04 6.48
C GLU A 236 18.84 -28.89 6.55
N ILE A 237 18.16 -29.10 5.42
CA ILE A 237 16.71 -29.01 5.35
C ILE A 237 16.12 -30.33 5.87
N ALA A 238 15.50 -30.28 7.05
CA ALA A 238 14.75 -31.39 7.63
C ALA A 238 13.29 -31.45 7.15
N GLY A 239 12.77 -30.35 6.60
CA GLY A 239 11.44 -30.31 6.01
C GLY A 239 11.20 -29.08 5.14
N GLU A 240 10.40 -29.27 4.09
CA GLU A 240 9.95 -28.22 3.18
C GLU A 240 8.45 -28.41 2.94
N TRP A 241 7.68 -27.34 3.06
CA TRP A 241 6.23 -27.37 2.84
C TRP A 241 5.78 -26.14 2.07
N GLN A 242 4.89 -26.33 1.10
CA GLN A 242 4.13 -25.26 0.47
C GLN A 242 2.91 -24.96 1.36
N VAL A 243 2.80 -23.72 1.85
CA VAL A 243 1.69 -23.27 2.70
C VAL A 243 1.12 -22.00 2.09
N SER A 244 -0.11 -22.08 1.57
CA SER A 244 -0.69 -21.01 0.76
C SER A 244 0.22 -20.67 -0.44
N VAL A 245 0.50 -19.39 -0.64
CA VAL A 245 1.37 -18.86 -1.71
C VAL A 245 2.87 -18.91 -1.36
N LEU A 246 3.25 -19.37 -0.16
CA LEU A 246 4.62 -19.30 0.37
C LEU A 246 5.22 -20.68 0.68
N LYS A 247 6.54 -20.70 0.87
CA LYS A 247 7.27 -21.89 1.33
C LYS A 247 7.71 -21.75 2.77
N VAL A 248 7.59 -22.83 3.54
CA VAL A 248 8.09 -22.94 4.90
C VAL A 248 9.14 -24.04 4.96
N TYR A 249 10.29 -23.73 5.55
CA TYR A 249 11.40 -24.66 5.75
C TYR A 249 11.65 -24.91 7.23
N LYS A 250 12.00 -26.13 7.57
CA LYS A 250 12.58 -26.50 8.87
C LYS A 250 14.04 -26.87 8.64
N LEU A 251 14.93 -26.10 9.24
CA LEU A 251 16.37 -26.33 9.23
C LEU A 251 16.81 -26.92 10.58
N VAL A 252 17.76 -27.85 10.53
CA VAL A 252 18.41 -28.44 11.71
C VAL A 252 19.92 -28.40 11.53
N HIS A 253 20.67 -28.46 12.63
CA HIS A 253 22.14 -28.44 12.58
C HIS A 253 22.68 -29.62 11.77
N TYR A 254 23.60 -29.32 10.86
CA TYR A 254 24.28 -30.33 10.07
C TYR A 254 25.17 -31.19 10.96
N LYS A 255 24.93 -32.50 11.01
CA LYS A 255 25.65 -33.41 11.92
C LYS A 255 26.97 -33.95 11.38
N GLY A 256 27.33 -33.66 10.13
CA GLY A 256 28.50 -34.28 9.49
C GLY A 256 28.23 -35.76 9.23
N GLY A 257 27.91 -36.10 7.98
CA GLY A 257 28.04 -37.47 7.51
C GLY A 257 29.50 -37.91 7.47
#